data_AF-A0A7S0R7J3-F1
#
_entry.id   AF-A0A7S0R7J3-F1
#
_cell.length_a   1.000
_cell.length_b   1.000
_cell.length_c   1.000
_cell.angle_alpha   90.00
_cell.angle_beta   90.00
_cell.angle_gamma   90.00
#
_symmetry.space_group_name_H-M   'P 1'
#
loop_
_entity.id
_entity.type
_entity.pdbx_description
1 polymer ?
#
loop_
_entity_poly.entity_id
_entity_poly.type
_entity_poly.pdbx_seq_one_letter_code
_entity_poly.pdbx_strand_id
1 'polypeptide(L)'
;MSHMGQHPAALRGGSGHSDMGRRNGPMSKSQERIYSAQQMVQALKSALAAVRDQLQVLTILDSNAMSWPGIQQAVDDMEFLVDMSSQTTNKMEAEHKNMEAQLKDTQAECQTLRETLAMQNQSKEDLEREVDQLNKEVKKLTSQLDGANREVQQQKQELWALEKQRADLASESERYKQDNEFMEGEISTLRANVTEQSQAITALKEELASRKADVGHLRQLTGDQKGQIEHLQRTLDATTSQLRDSQAELSQVRSDKEHYEREADRLQDEAARLGGELAKATKEVERLKEWQEVVKRVEADKLREEQDGRMKDRLDAEAQRGALDKALGQAQQDLAHRGEQLRAKQADADNLGKQLHLAQMQIKDLQKQVAALGAEKAGAEKQREEAKAAAAKAQAAVTAANLASVNAEKERALHESKAREGWAAERARLLAAADESRREGSVQKALADGWARDLKEAQERLREEQARTAAVQSKLEDYVKNNEGGLRDVARIQAQAEQQVSNLSKQLEAKEGEIKRMRAEYSSERKRLEKQIESLQRECNEGAIEVHRLRNGEASRLPPLKAAVTLQDELDNLKRMIQSMPADSGQAKLPVVNPASRSYNASRVGLTR
;
A
#
# COMPACT_ATOMS: atom_id res chain seq x y z
N MET A 1 7.00 -47.09 -55.20
CA MET A 1 7.80 -47.52 -56.36
C MET A 1 7.51 -49.00 -56.60
N SER A 2 6.79 -49.30 -57.69
CA SER A 2 6.71 -50.59 -58.41
C SER A 2 5.46 -50.54 -59.31
N HIS A 3 5.67 -50.19 -60.57
CA HIS A 3 4.66 -50.27 -61.63
C HIS A 3 5.19 -51.28 -62.65
N MET A 4 4.62 -52.49 -62.64
CA MET A 4 4.67 -53.42 -63.76
C MET A 4 3.27 -53.45 -64.37
N GLY A 5 3.11 -52.79 -65.51
CA GLY A 5 1.95 -52.95 -66.39
C GLY A 5 2.29 -53.97 -67.46
N GLN A 6 1.52 -55.06 -67.52
CA GLN A 6 1.49 -55.99 -68.64
C GLN A 6 0.10 -55.93 -69.31
N HIS A 7 0.12 -55.88 -70.64
CA HIS A 7 -1.00 -56.05 -71.59
C HIS A 7 -1.78 -57.37 -71.39
N PRO A 8 -3.04 -57.48 -71.86
CA PRO A 8 -3.32 -58.01 -73.22
C PRO A 8 -4.44 -57.24 -73.95
N ALA A 9 -4.26 -56.89 -75.23
CA ALA A 9 -4.58 -57.68 -76.43
C ALA A 9 -6.10 -57.78 -76.71
N ALA A 10 -6.59 -56.85 -77.54
CA ALA A 10 -7.92 -56.87 -78.12
C ALA A 10 -7.95 -57.84 -79.32
N LEU A 11 -8.69 -58.94 -79.20
CA LEU A 11 -9.06 -59.81 -80.32
C LEU A 11 -10.45 -59.41 -80.82
N ARG A 12 -10.45 -58.69 -81.95
CA ARG A 12 -11.63 -58.32 -82.73
C ARG A 12 -11.99 -59.50 -83.64
N GLY A 13 -12.87 -60.38 -83.18
CA GLY A 13 -13.44 -61.46 -83.99
C GLY A 13 -14.53 -60.91 -84.91
N GLY A 14 -14.18 -60.60 -86.15
CA GLY A 14 -15.14 -60.23 -87.20
C GLY A 14 -15.97 -61.44 -87.62
N SER A 15 -17.28 -61.32 -87.49
CA SER A 15 -18.29 -62.27 -87.95
C SER A 15 -18.33 -62.31 -89.48
N GLY A 16 -17.71 -63.34 -90.08
CA GLY A 16 -17.91 -63.70 -91.48
C GLY A 16 -19.28 -64.36 -91.65
N HIS A 17 -20.28 -63.57 -92.04
CA HIS A 17 -21.61 -64.05 -92.41
C HIS A 17 -21.54 -64.53 -93.87
N SER A 18 -21.28 -65.82 -94.06
CA SER A 18 -21.27 -66.49 -95.36
C SER A 18 -22.71 -66.86 -95.76
N ASP A 19 -23.39 -65.91 -96.40
CA ASP A 19 -24.65 -66.12 -97.12
C ASP A 19 -24.41 -67.03 -98.35
N MET A 20 -24.52 -68.35 -98.16
CA MET A 20 -24.54 -69.33 -99.24
C MET A 20 -25.98 -69.47 -99.76
N GLY A 21 -26.36 -68.51 -100.60
CA GLY A 21 -27.58 -68.54 -101.38
C GLY A 21 -27.72 -69.84 -102.17
N ARG A 22 -28.78 -70.58 -101.87
CA ARG A 22 -29.29 -71.74 -102.63
C ARG A 22 -29.51 -71.36 -104.10
N ARG A 23 -28.63 -71.82 -105.00
CA ARG A 23 -28.95 -71.95 -106.43
C ARG A 23 -29.88 -73.15 -106.62
N ASN A 24 -31.19 -72.90 -106.70
CA ASN A 24 -32.18 -73.86 -107.18
C ASN A 24 -32.78 -73.32 -108.48
N GLY A 25 -32.58 -74.05 -109.58
CA GLY A 25 -33.28 -73.84 -110.85
C GLY A 25 -32.47 -74.30 -112.06
N PRO A 26 -33.14 -74.84 -113.10
CA PRO A 26 -33.75 -76.16 -113.10
C PRO A 26 -32.97 -77.06 -114.07
N MET A 27 -32.55 -78.25 -113.62
CA MET A 27 -32.08 -79.29 -114.54
C MET A 27 -33.25 -79.63 -115.46
N SER A 28 -33.13 -79.27 -116.75
CA SER A 28 -34.11 -79.61 -117.77
C SER A 28 -34.25 -81.13 -117.76
N LYS A 29 -35.42 -81.61 -117.33
CA LYS A 29 -35.82 -82.99 -117.54
C LYS A 29 -35.90 -83.18 -119.05
N SER A 30 -34.84 -83.69 -119.65
CA SER A 30 -34.93 -84.36 -120.93
C SER A 30 -36.01 -85.42 -120.75
N GLN A 31 -37.18 -85.20 -121.35
CA GLN A 31 -38.24 -86.19 -121.46
C GLN A 31 -37.78 -87.27 -122.45
N GLU A 32 -36.73 -88.00 -122.08
CA GLU A 32 -36.66 -89.38 -122.50
C GLU A 32 -37.88 -90.03 -121.86
N ARG A 33 -38.77 -90.56 -122.71
CA ARG A 33 -39.82 -91.49 -122.25
C ARG A 33 -39.09 -92.73 -121.78
N ILE A 34 -38.49 -92.64 -120.59
CA ILE A 34 -37.98 -93.78 -119.86
C ILE A 34 -39.25 -94.52 -119.45
N TYR A 35 -39.65 -95.50 -120.26
CA TYR A 35 -40.64 -96.48 -119.85
C TYR A 35 -40.22 -96.98 -118.47
N SER A 36 -41.14 -96.98 -117.50
CA SER A 36 -40.80 -97.56 -116.19
C SER A 36 -40.38 -99.01 -116.39
N ALA A 37 -39.50 -99.53 -115.52
CA ALA A 37 -39.09 -100.93 -115.61
C ALA A 37 -40.32 -101.87 -115.64
N GLN A 38 -41.37 -101.55 -114.86
CA GLN A 38 -42.69 -102.18 -114.96
C GLN A 38 -43.33 -102.06 -116.34
N GLN A 39 -43.36 -100.87 -116.95
CA GLN A 39 -43.90 -100.67 -118.29
C GLN A 39 -43.12 -101.43 -119.36
N MET A 40 -41.79 -101.56 -119.23
CA MET A 40 -40.96 -102.37 -120.14
C MET A 40 -41.21 -103.87 -119.94
N VAL A 41 -41.30 -104.36 -118.70
CA VAL A 41 -41.65 -105.75 -118.40
C VAL A 41 -43.06 -106.09 -118.91
N GLN A 42 -44.03 -105.18 -118.73
CA GLN A 42 -45.40 -105.35 -119.22
C GLN A 42 -45.43 -105.40 -120.76
N ALA A 43 -44.65 -104.54 -121.42
CA ALA A 43 -44.51 -104.54 -122.87
C ALA A 43 -43.86 -105.84 -123.37
N LEU A 44 -42.80 -106.33 -122.71
CA LEU A 44 -42.16 -107.60 -123.02
C LEU A 44 -43.11 -108.80 -122.83
N LYS A 45 -43.90 -108.82 -121.73
CA LYS A 45 -44.96 -109.83 -121.52
C LYS A 45 -46.00 -109.80 -122.64
N SER A 46 -46.43 -108.60 -123.06
CA SER A 46 -47.41 -108.45 -124.14
C SER A 46 -46.86 -108.85 -125.52
N ALA A 47 -45.59 -108.54 -125.80
CA ALA A 47 -44.94 -108.91 -127.04
C ALA A 47 -44.69 -110.41 -127.12
N LEU A 48 -44.31 -111.03 -126.00
CA LEU A 48 -44.14 -112.48 -125.90
C LEU A 48 -45.47 -113.22 -126.06
N ALA A 49 -46.55 -112.71 -125.47
CA ALA A 49 -47.90 -113.23 -125.71
C ALA A 49 -48.29 -113.13 -127.19
N ALA A 50 -48.00 -112.00 -127.85
CA ALA A 50 -48.25 -111.85 -129.28
C ALA A 50 -47.41 -112.81 -130.16
N VAL A 51 -46.15 -113.06 -129.79
CA VAL A 51 -45.29 -114.05 -130.47
C VAL A 51 -45.83 -115.46 -130.28
N ARG A 52 -46.31 -115.79 -129.08
CA ARG A 52 -46.98 -117.08 -128.78
C ARG A 52 -48.25 -117.25 -129.61
N ASP A 53 -49.09 -116.22 -129.68
CA ASP A 53 -50.32 -116.24 -130.49
C ASP A 53 -50.00 -116.40 -131.98
N GLN A 54 -48.97 -115.72 -132.49
CA GLN A 54 -48.50 -115.87 -133.87
C GLN A 54 -47.96 -117.27 -134.16
N LEU A 55 -47.22 -117.87 -133.22
CA LEU A 55 -46.76 -119.25 -133.31
C LEU A 55 -47.93 -120.24 -133.29
N GLN A 56 -48.95 -119.98 -132.48
CA GLN A 56 -50.16 -120.79 -132.43
C GLN A 56 -50.93 -120.75 -133.76
N VAL A 57 -51.01 -119.59 -134.42
CA VAL A 57 -51.56 -119.43 -135.77
C VAL A 57 -50.71 -120.17 -136.81
N LEU A 58 -49.38 -120.11 -136.73
CA LEU A 58 -48.47 -120.88 -137.60
C LEU A 58 -48.66 -122.40 -137.44
N THR A 59 -48.97 -122.87 -136.23
CA THR A 59 -49.25 -124.28 -135.95
C THR A 59 -50.51 -124.80 -136.67
N ILE A 60 -51.49 -123.91 -136.89
CA ILE A 60 -52.74 -124.23 -137.61
C ILE A 60 -52.48 -124.32 -139.13
N LEU A 61 -51.54 -123.54 -139.64
CA LEU A 61 -51.21 -123.46 -141.08
C LEU A 61 -50.20 -124.53 -141.52
N ASP A 62 -49.27 -124.92 -140.65
CA ASP A 62 -48.33 -126.01 -140.85
C ASP A 62 -48.22 -126.82 -139.55
N SER A 63 -48.74 -128.04 -139.56
CA SER A 63 -48.79 -128.91 -138.38
C SER A 63 -47.41 -129.27 -137.83
N ASN A 64 -46.33 -129.02 -138.59
CA ASN A 64 -44.95 -129.22 -138.17
C ASN A 64 -44.29 -127.94 -137.60
N ALA A 65 -44.92 -126.75 -137.63
CA ALA A 65 -44.28 -125.51 -137.16
C ALA A 65 -43.94 -125.52 -135.66
N MET A 66 -44.73 -126.24 -134.84
CA MET A 66 -44.42 -126.49 -133.42
C MET A 66 -43.44 -127.65 -133.20
N SER A 67 -43.16 -128.47 -134.21
CA SER A 67 -42.16 -129.55 -134.13
C SER A 67 -40.76 -129.10 -134.55
N TRP A 68 -40.57 -127.82 -134.87
CA TRP A 68 -39.25 -127.26 -135.15
C TRP A 68 -38.42 -127.31 -133.86
N PRO A 69 -37.35 -128.13 -133.82
CA PRO A 69 -36.56 -128.29 -132.61
C PRO A 69 -36.01 -126.93 -132.18
N GLY A 70 -36.38 -126.48 -130.98
CA GLY A 70 -35.86 -125.26 -130.36
C GLY A 70 -36.76 -124.03 -130.36
N ILE A 71 -37.85 -123.95 -131.15
CA ILE A 71 -38.75 -122.78 -131.11
C ILE A 71 -39.54 -122.71 -129.81
N GLN A 72 -40.13 -123.83 -129.38
CA GLN A 72 -40.82 -123.89 -128.09
C GLN A 72 -39.86 -123.57 -126.94
N GLN A 73 -38.63 -124.12 -127.01
CA GLN A 73 -37.57 -123.81 -126.05
C GLN A 73 -37.23 -122.32 -126.03
N ALA A 74 -37.18 -121.65 -127.18
CA ALA A 74 -36.90 -120.22 -127.25
C ALA A 74 -38.04 -119.37 -126.65
N VAL A 75 -39.30 -119.77 -126.81
CA VAL A 75 -40.44 -119.11 -126.16
C VAL A 75 -40.40 -119.35 -124.65
N ASP A 76 -40.13 -120.57 -124.22
CA ASP A 76 -40.01 -120.92 -122.81
C ASP A 76 -38.81 -120.19 -122.15
N ASP A 77 -37.68 -120.07 -122.85
CA ASP A 77 -36.51 -119.31 -122.42
C ASP A 77 -36.81 -117.80 -122.37
N MET A 78 -37.60 -117.27 -123.32
CA MET A 78 -38.06 -115.89 -123.28
C MET A 78 -39.07 -115.64 -122.15
N GLU A 79 -40.00 -116.58 -121.88
CA GLU A 79 -40.92 -116.52 -120.73
C GLU A 79 -40.10 -116.50 -119.43
N PHE A 80 -39.11 -117.38 -119.32
CA PHE A 80 -38.19 -117.41 -118.18
C PHE A 80 -37.40 -116.11 -118.03
N LEU A 81 -36.88 -115.53 -119.12
CA LEU A 81 -36.17 -114.24 -119.08
C LEU A 81 -37.08 -113.08 -118.72
N VAL A 82 -38.33 -113.09 -119.18
CA VAL A 82 -39.34 -112.07 -118.84
C VAL A 82 -39.78 -112.22 -117.39
N ASP A 83 -39.92 -113.43 -116.87
CA ASP A 83 -40.21 -113.70 -115.46
C ASP A 83 -39.02 -113.33 -114.58
N MET A 84 -37.78 -113.64 -114.98
CA MET A 84 -36.57 -113.15 -114.33
C MET A 84 -36.52 -111.62 -114.33
N SER A 85 -36.83 -110.97 -115.45
CA SER A 85 -36.87 -109.51 -115.56
C SER A 85 -37.97 -108.90 -114.69
N SER A 86 -39.12 -109.56 -114.59
CA SER A 86 -40.21 -109.19 -113.68
C SER A 86 -39.79 -109.35 -112.22
N GLN A 87 -39.12 -110.45 -111.87
CA GLN A 87 -38.61 -110.69 -110.52
C GLN A 87 -37.53 -109.68 -110.14
N THR A 88 -36.57 -109.40 -111.03
CA THR A 88 -35.56 -108.38 -110.79
C THR A 88 -36.17 -106.99 -110.68
N THR A 89 -37.16 -106.65 -111.52
CA THR A 89 -37.88 -105.38 -111.42
C THR A 89 -38.63 -105.24 -110.10
N ASN A 90 -39.36 -106.29 -109.68
CA ASN A 90 -40.06 -106.31 -108.39
C ASN A 90 -39.10 -106.20 -107.21
N LYS A 91 -37.93 -106.85 -107.29
CA LYS A 91 -36.87 -106.76 -106.29
C LYS A 91 -36.31 -105.33 -106.22
N MET A 92 -36.00 -104.74 -107.37
CA MET A 92 -35.50 -103.36 -107.47
C MET A 92 -36.53 -102.35 -106.96
N GLU A 93 -37.83 -102.58 -107.17
CA GLU A 93 -38.90 -101.73 -106.62
C GLU A 93 -39.06 -101.89 -105.12
N ALA A 94 -38.94 -103.12 -104.61
CA ALA A 94 -38.93 -103.37 -103.17
C ALA A 94 -37.72 -102.69 -102.52
N GLU A 95 -36.54 -102.78 -103.14
CA GLU A 95 -35.33 -102.06 -102.73
C GLU A 95 -35.52 -100.55 -102.83
N HIS A 96 -36.12 -100.02 -103.90
CA HIS A 96 -36.42 -98.59 -104.03
C HIS A 96 -37.36 -98.12 -102.92
N LYS A 97 -38.45 -98.84 -102.64
CA LYS A 97 -39.37 -98.51 -101.53
C LYS A 97 -38.68 -98.58 -100.19
N ASN A 98 -37.79 -99.56 -99.98
CA ASN A 98 -37.00 -99.67 -98.76
C ASN A 98 -36.01 -98.49 -98.61
N MET A 99 -35.32 -98.12 -99.69
CA MET A 99 -34.42 -96.97 -99.72
C MET A 99 -35.18 -95.65 -99.53
N GLU A 100 -36.38 -95.53 -100.08
CA GLU A 100 -37.25 -94.36 -99.89
C GLU A 100 -37.76 -94.26 -98.45
N ALA A 101 -38.10 -95.39 -97.82
CA ALA A 101 -38.43 -95.43 -96.40
C ALA A 101 -37.22 -95.04 -95.53
N GLN A 102 -36.04 -95.60 -95.79
CA GLN A 102 -34.79 -95.22 -95.10
C GLN A 102 -34.45 -93.74 -95.30
N LEU A 103 -34.68 -93.19 -96.50
CA LEU A 103 -34.46 -91.77 -96.77
C LEU A 103 -35.44 -90.90 -95.97
N LYS A 104 -36.69 -91.33 -95.82
CA LYS A 104 -37.69 -90.63 -95.01
C LYS A 104 -37.35 -90.70 -93.52
N ASP A 105 -36.91 -91.86 -93.04
CA ASP A 105 -36.51 -92.07 -91.64
C ASP A 105 -35.26 -91.26 -91.30
N THR A 106 -34.23 -91.30 -92.14
CA THR A 106 -33.02 -90.47 -91.97
C THR A 106 -33.32 -88.99 -92.09
N GLN A 107 -34.27 -88.58 -92.93
CA GLN A 107 -34.73 -87.20 -93.01
C GLN A 107 -35.44 -86.76 -91.72
N ALA A 108 -36.27 -87.63 -91.13
CA ALA A 108 -36.89 -87.38 -89.83
C ALA A 108 -35.84 -87.28 -88.71
N GLU A 109 -34.85 -88.17 -88.69
CA GLU A 109 -33.73 -88.13 -87.74
C GLU A 109 -32.88 -86.86 -87.91
N CYS A 110 -32.61 -86.43 -89.14
CA CYS A 110 -31.95 -85.15 -89.40
C CYS A 110 -32.76 -83.97 -88.88
N GLN A 111 -34.09 -84.05 -88.92
CA GLN A 111 -34.96 -83.00 -88.39
C GLN A 111 -34.94 -82.96 -86.86
N THR A 112 -35.04 -84.11 -86.19
CA THR A 112 -34.97 -84.17 -84.71
C THR A 112 -33.59 -83.75 -84.19
N LEU A 113 -32.51 -84.11 -84.88
CA LEU A 113 -31.15 -83.66 -84.55
C LEU A 113 -31.01 -82.14 -84.72
N ARG A 114 -31.60 -81.54 -85.77
CA ARG A 114 -31.60 -80.08 -85.94
C ARG A 114 -32.37 -79.37 -84.82
N GLU A 115 -33.54 -79.89 -84.45
CA GLU A 115 -34.34 -79.35 -83.35
C GLU A 115 -33.59 -79.45 -82.02
N THR A 116 -32.96 -80.60 -81.75
CA THR A 116 -32.14 -80.80 -80.55
C THR A 116 -30.93 -79.87 -80.51
N LEU A 117 -30.23 -79.70 -81.64
CA LEU A 117 -29.11 -78.77 -81.77
C LEU A 117 -29.54 -77.33 -81.53
N ALA A 118 -30.72 -76.94 -82.05
CA ALA A 118 -31.28 -75.61 -81.84
C ALA A 118 -31.61 -75.39 -80.34
N MET A 119 -32.22 -76.36 -79.68
CA MET A 119 -32.50 -76.30 -78.23
C MET A 119 -31.21 -76.22 -77.40
N GLN A 120 -30.18 -77.02 -77.74
CA GLN A 120 -28.89 -76.98 -77.06
C GLN A 120 -28.18 -75.64 -77.27
N ASN A 121 -28.24 -75.06 -78.46
CA ASN A 121 -27.68 -73.73 -78.73
C ASN A 121 -28.42 -72.65 -77.92
N GLN A 122 -29.75 -72.71 -77.84
CA GLN A 122 -30.53 -71.79 -77.02
C GLN A 122 -30.14 -71.91 -75.53
N SER A 123 -30.07 -73.14 -75.00
CA SER A 123 -29.65 -73.38 -73.62
C SER A 123 -28.22 -72.89 -73.35
N LYS A 124 -27.32 -73.06 -74.32
CA LYS A 124 -25.95 -72.54 -74.24
C LYS A 124 -25.94 -71.02 -74.15
N GLU A 125 -26.71 -70.33 -75.00
CA GLU A 125 -26.82 -68.88 -74.95
C GLU A 125 -27.40 -68.37 -73.62
N ASP A 126 -28.38 -69.08 -73.06
CA ASP A 126 -28.97 -68.72 -71.76
C ASP A 126 -27.95 -68.89 -70.63
N LEU A 127 -27.16 -69.96 -70.63
CA LEU A 127 -26.06 -70.17 -69.67
C LEU A 127 -24.96 -69.12 -69.84
N GLU A 128 -24.61 -68.74 -71.07
CA GLU A 128 -23.64 -67.66 -71.33
C GLU A 128 -24.14 -66.33 -70.75
N ARG A 129 -25.44 -66.01 -70.90
CA ARG A 129 -26.06 -64.82 -70.29
C ARG A 129 -26.00 -64.87 -68.76
N GLU A 130 -26.27 -66.02 -68.14
CA GLU A 130 -26.22 -66.20 -66.69
C GLU A 130 -24.79 -66.04 -66.16
N VAL A 131 -23.80 -66.65 -66.82
CA VAL A 131 -22.37 -66.48 -66.51
C VAL A 131 -21.95 -65.02 -66.59
N ASP A 132 -22.39 -64.29 -67.62
CA ASP A 132 -22.11 -62.85 -67.75
C ASP A 132 -22.75 -62.01 -66.63
N GLN A 133 -23.96 -62.37 -66.19
CA GLN A 133 -24.62 -61.70 -65.07
C GLN A 133 -23.91 -61.97 -63.73
N LEU A 134 -23.60 -63.24 -63.44
CA LEU A 134 -22.86 -63.62 -62.24
C LEU A 134 -21.47 -62.97 -62.21
N ASN A 135 -20.78 -62.88 -63.36
CA ASN A 135 -19.51 -62.17 -63.45
C ASN A 135 -19.63 -60.67 -63.13
N LYS A 136 -20.73 -60.01 -63.54
CA LYS A 136 -20.99 -58.61 -63.16
C LYS A 136 -21.26 -58.48 -61.67
N GLU A 137 -22.00 -59.41 -61.08
CA GLU A 137 -22.31 -59.41 -59.65
C GLU A 137 -21.06 -59.66 -58.80
N VAL A 138 -20.22 -60.63 -59.18
CA VAL A 138 -18.92 -60.88 -58.55
C VAL A 138 -18.05 -59.62 -58.59
N LYS A 139 -17.93 -58.95 -59.75
CA LYS A 139 -17.18 -57.69 -59.84
C LYS A 139 -17.72 -56.60 -58.91
N LYS A 140 -19.06 -56.48 -58.82
CA LYS A 140 -19.72 -55.53 -57.91
C LYS A 140 -19.41 -55.86 -56.44
N LEU A 141 -19.59 -57.10 -56.03
CA LEU A 141 -19.32 -57.54 -54.65
C LEU A 141 -17.85 -57.38 -54.28
N THR A 142 -16.91 -57.70 -55.19
CA THR A 142 -15.48 -57.45 -54.97
C THR A 142 -15.20 -55.96 -54.75
N SER A 143 -15.79 -55.07 -55.55
CA SER A 143 -15.61 -53.63 -55.37
C SER A 143 -16.19 -53.11 -54.05
N GLN A 144 -17.32 -53.67 -53.60
CA GLN A 144 -17.92 -53.34 -52.30
C GLN A 144 -17.05 -53.84 -51.14
N LEU A 145 -16.51 -55.06 -51.25
CA LEU A 145 -15.59 -55.62 -50.26
C LEU A 145 -14.30 -54.79 -50.14
N ASP A 146 -13.73 -54.35 -51.26
CA ASP A 146 -12.58 -53.46 -51.28
C ASP A 146 -12.88 -52.10 -50.63
N GLY A 147 -14.07 -51.54 -50.89
CA GLY A 147 -14.55 -50.32 -50.23
C GLY A 147 -14.65 -50.47 -48.71
N ALA A 148 -15.36 -51.51 -48.25
CA ALA A 148 -15.51 -51.81 -46.83
C ALA A 148 -14.15 -52.06 -46.15
N ASN A 149 -13.22 -52.75 -46.81
CA ASN A 149 -11.88 -52.96 -46.27
C ASN A 149 -11.11 -51.65 -46.09
N ARG A 150 -11.24 -50.68 -47.01
CA ARG A 150 -10.62 -49.36 -46.86
C ARG A 150 -11.22 -48.59 -45.70
N GLU A 151 -12.54 -48.61 -45.54
CA GLU A 151 -13.24 -47.97 -44.42
C GLU A 151 -12.80 -48.56 -43.08
N VAL A 152 -12.71 -49.89 -42.98
CA VAL A 152 -12.21 -50.57 -41.76
C VAL A 152 -10.78 -50.16 -41.44
N GLN A 153 -9.90 -50.03 -42.44
CA GLN A 153 -8.52 -49.57 -42.21
C GLN A 153 -8.47 -48.10 -41.76
N GLN A 154 -9.30 -47.24 -42.33
CA GLN A 154 -9.41 -45.85 -41.91
C GLN A 154 -9.90 -45.75 -40.45
N GLN A 155 -10.97 -46.47 -40.11
CA GLN A 155 -11.50 -46.50 -38.74
C GLN A 155 -10.47 -47.01 -37.73
N LYS A 156 -9.66 -48.00 -38.09
CA LYS A 156 -8.55 -48.47 -37.23
C LYS A 156 -7.50 -47.39 -36.98
N GLN A 157 -7.16 -46.60 -38.00
CA GLN A 157 -6.22 -45.49 -37.85
C GLN A 157 -6.79 -44.38 -36.97
N GLU A 158 -8.07 -44.05 -37.14
CA GLU A 158 -8.77 -43.07 -36.31
C GLU A 158 -8.87 -43.52 -34.85
N LEU A 159 -9.21 -44.80 -34.60
CA LEU A 159 -9.22 -45.38 -33.25
C LEU A 159 -7.85 -45.28 -32.57
N TRP A 160 -6.78 -45.62 -33.30
CA TRP A 160 -5.43 -45.53 -32.76
C TRP A 160 -5.03 -44.07 -32.43
N ALA A 161 -5.40 -43.12 -33.29
CA ALA A 161 -5.15 -41.70 -33.04
C ALA A 161 -5.91 -41.20 -31.79
N LEU A 162 -7.17 -41.60 -31.64
CA LEU A 162 -7.99 -41.27 -30.47
C LEU A 162 -7.48 -41.91 -29.19
N GLU A 163 -7.01 -43.16 -29.24
CA GLU A 163 -6.39 -43.84 -28.09
C GLU A 163 -5.12 -43.13 -27.64
N LYS A 164 -4.29 -42.69 -28.59
CA LYS A 164 -3.10 -41.88 -28.29
C LYS A 164 -3.49 -40.54 -27.63
N GLN A 165 -4.44 -39.81 -28.21
CA GLN A 165 -4.93 -38.56 -27.63
C GLN A 165 -5.51 -38.76 -26.23
N ARG A 166 -6.22 -39.86 -25.98
CA ARG A 166 -6.75 -40.21 -24.66
C ARG A 166 -5.63 -40.43 -23.65
N ALA A 167 -4.55 -41.10 -24.04
CA ALA A 167 -3.38 -41.34 -23.18
C ALA A 167 -2.63 -40.04 -22.85
N ASP A 168 -2.48 -39.15 -23.84
CA ASP A 168 -1.84 -37.84 -23.65
C ASP A 168 -2.66 -36.98 -22.68
N LEU A 169 -3.98 -36.88 -22.88
CA LEU A 169 -4.89 -36.15 -21.99
C LEU A 169 -4.94 -36.74 -20.57
N ALA A 170 -4.89 -38.06 -20.42
CA ALA A 170 -4.81 -38.70 -19.11
C ALA A 170 -3.53 -38.33 -18.36
N SER A 171 -2.41 -38.27 -19.08
CA SER A 171 -1.11 -37.89 -18.51
C SER A 171 -1.09 -36.41 -18.09
N GLU A 172 -1.68 -35.54 -18.90
CA GLU A 172 -1.82 -34.11 -18.59
C GLU A 172 -2.75 -33.89 -17.37
N SER A 173 -3.85 -34.62 -17.29
CA SER A 173 -4.76 -34.60 -16.13
C SER A 173 -4.05 -35.02 -14.84
N GLU A 174 -3.21 -36.05 -14.88
CA GLU A 174 -2.46 -36.50 -13.69
C GLU A 174 -1.41 -35.45 -13.27
N ARG A 175 -0.75 -34.81 -14.25
CA ARG A 175 0.17 -33.70 -13.97
C ARG A 175 -0.53 -32.52 -13.31
N TYR A 176 -1.68 -32.10 -13.82
CA TYR A 176 -2.44 -31.00 -13.19
C TYR A 176 -2.92 -31.36 -11.78
N LYS A 177 -3.23 -32.63 -11.52
CA LYS A 177 -3.58 -33.09 -10.19
C LYS A 177 -2.39 -32.98 -9.22
N GLN A 178 -1.20 -33.41 -9.64
CA GLN A 178 0.03 -33.26 -8.86
C GLN A 178 0.39 -31.80 -8.60
N ASP A 179 0.28 -30.94 -9.62
CA ASP A 179 0.52 -29.49 -9.47
C ASP A 179 -0.48 -28.86 -8.48
N ASN A 180 -1.76 -29.26 -8.52
CA ASN A 180 -2.76 -28.81 -7.55
C ASN A 180 -2.44 -29.25 -6.12
N GLU A 181 -2.09 -30.53 -5.92
CA GLU A 181 -1.70 -31.05 -4.60
C GLU A 181 -0.46 -30.31 -4.05
N PHE A 182 0.50 -29.99 -4.91
CA PHE A 182 1.67 -29.20 -4.55
C PHE A 182 1.29 -27.76 -4.11
N MET A 183 0.46 -27.08 -4.90
CA MET A 183 -0.01 -25.72 -4.60
C MET A 183 -0.85 -25.68 -3.32
N GLU A 184 -1.68 -26.68 -3.06
CA GLU A 184 -2.41 -26.82 -1.80
C GLU A 184 -1.46 -26.96 -0.60
N GLY A 185 -0.36 -27.70 -0.76
CA GLY A 185 0.72 -27.80 0.22
C GLY A 185 1.42 -26.47 0.51
N GLU A 186 1.75 -25.70 -0.53
CA GLU A 186 2.34 -24.35 -0.39
C GLU A 186 1.37 -23.39 0.32
N ILE A 187 0.09 -23.40 -0.07
CA ILE A 187 -0.95 -22.58 0.59
C ILE A 187 -1.08 -22.93 2.08
N SER A 188 -1.07 -24.22 2.43
CA SER A 188 -1.11 -24.67 3.82
C SER A 188 0.09 -24.15 4.62
N THR A 189 1.29 -24.25 4.04
CA THR A 189 2.54 -23.74 4.66
C THR A 189 2.51 -22.23 4.85
N LEU A 190 2.07 -21.48 3.85
CA LEU A 190 1.93 -20.02 3.93
C LEU A 190 0.92 -19.61 5.01
N ARG A 191 -0.21 -20.33 5.14
CA ARG A 191 -1.20 -20.08 6.20
C ARG A 191 -0.61 -20.32 7.60
N ALA A 192 0.19 -21.38 7.77
CA ALA A 192 0.89 -21.65 9.03
C ALA A 192 1.84 -20.50 9.39
N ASN A 193 2.67 -20.06 8.44
CA ASN A 193 3.61 -18.94 8.62
C ASN A 193 2.89 -17.63 8.98
N VAL A 194 1.78 -17.31 8.30
CA VAL A 194 0.97 -16.12 8.62
C VAL A 194 0.42 -16.18 10.05
N THR A 195 0.00 -17.36 10.49
CA THR A 195 -0.52 -17.57 11.85
C THR A 195 0.58 -17.38 12.89
N GLU A 196 1.77 -17.95 12.66
CA GLU A 196 2.94 -17.80 13.54
C GLU A 196 3.39 -16.32 13.63
N GLN A 197 3.51 -15.64 12.49
CA GLN A 197 3.86 -14.21 12.46
C GLN A 197 2.81 -13.35 13.18
N SER A 198 1.52 -13.68 13.05
CA SER A 198 0.45 -12.97 13.76
C SER A 198 0.54 -13.15 15.28
N GLN A 199 0.90 -14.35 15.75
CA GLN A 199 1.15 -14.61 17.16
C GLN A 199 2.37 -13.84 17.66
N ALA A 200 3.48 -13.83 16.91
CA ALA A 200 4.68 -13.07 17.24
C ALA A 200 4.42 -11.55 17.33
N ILE A 201 3.64 -10.98 16.39
CA ILE A 201 3.23 -9.57 16.44
C ILE A 201 2.41 -9.29 17.70
N THR A 202 1.52 -10.20 18.11
CA THR A 202 0.70 -10.04 19.30
C THR A 202 1.58 -10.03 20.56
N ALA A 203 2.51 -10.98 20.69
CA ALA A 203 3.46 -11.02 21.80
C ALA A 203 4.32 -9.75 21.89
N LEU A 204 4.86 -9.27 20.76
CA LEU A 204 5.65 -8.02 20.73
C LEU A 204 4.82 -6.79 21.12
N LYS A 205 3.53 -6.75 20.80
CA LYS A 205 2.64 -5.66 21.24
C LYS A 205 2.43 -5.68 22.76
N GLU A 206 2.28 -6.86 23.34
CA GLU A 206 2.16 -7.03 24.80
C GLU A 206 3.45 -6.63 25.51
N GLU A 207 4.61 -7.06 25.02
CA GLU A 207 5.92 -6.64 25.54
C GLU A 207 6.10 -5.11 25.46
N LEU A 208 5.74 -4.50 24.32
CA LEU A 208 5.80 -3.06 24.15
C LEU A 208 4.90 -2.33 25.15
N ALA A 209 3.69 -2.84 25.40
CA ALA A 209 2.77 -2.27 26.39
C ALA A 209 3.35 -2.38 27.81
N SER A 210 3.93 -3.54 28.17
CA SER A 210 4.61 -3.72 29.45
C SER A 210 5.78 -2.74 29.62
N ARG A 211 6.65 -2.62 28.61
CA ARG A 211 7.78 -1.68 28.64
C ARG A 211 7.34 -0.22 28.75
N LYS A 212 6.23 0.15 28.11
CA LYS A 212 5.64 1.50 28.27
C LYS A 212 5.16 1.73 29.70
N ALA A 213 4.56 0.73 30.34
CA ALA A 213 4.16 0.81 31.74
C ALA A 213 5.38 0.96 32.66
N ASP A 214 6.45 0.17 32.45
CA ASP A 214 7.71 0.28 33.20
C ASP A 214 8.32 1.69 33.09
N VAL A 215 8.39 2.24 31.88
CA VAL A 215 8.88 3.60 31.64
C VAL A 215 8.02 4.64 32.35
N GLY A 216 6.69 4.46 32.35
CA GLY A 216 5.76 5.30 33.11
C GLY A 216 6.06 5.27 34.61
N HIS A 217 6.23 4.07 35.18
CA HIS A 217 6.55 3.88 36.58
C HIS A 217 7.90 4.51 36.96
N LEU A 218 8.95 4.29 36.16
CA LEU A 218 10.28 4.89 36.39
C LEU A 218 10.26 6.41 36.33
N ARG A 219 9.46 7.00 35.43
CA ARG A 219 9.28 8.46 35.36
C ARG A 219 8.61 9.00 36.63
N GLN A 220 7.59 8.31 37.13
CA GLN A 220 6.94 8.68 38.39
C GLN A 220 7.94 8.61 39.56
N LEU A 221 8.66 7.50 39.70
CA LEU A 221 9.67 7.32 40.75
C LEU A 221 10.76 8.40 40.70
N THR A 222 11.22 8.76 39.50
CA THR A 222 12.20 9.84 39.31
C THR A 222 11.62 11.19 39.74
N GLY A 223 10.34 11.46 39.44
CA GLY A 223 9.63 12.65 39.90
C GLY A 223 9.54 12.72 41.43
N ASP A 224 9.14 11.61 42.06
CA ASP A 224 9.04 11.51 43.52
C ASP A 224 10.39 11.72 44.20
N GLN A 225 11.46 11.08 43.70
CA GLN A 225 12.82 11.26 44.19
C GLN A 225 13.31 12.71 44.03
N LYS A 226 13.00 13.36 42.90
CA LYS A 226 13.34 14.78 42.71
C LYS A 226 12.62 15.65 43.75
N GLY A 227 11.33 15.40 44.00
CA GLY A 227 10.57 16.09 45.05
C GLY A 227 11.17 15.89 46.44
N GLN A 228 11.62 14.67 46.77
CA GLN A 228 12.33 14.39 48.03
C GLN A 228 13.64 15.15 48.14
N ILE A 229 14.43 15.22 47.06
CA ILE A 229 15.69 15.99 47.03
C ILE A 229 15.41 17.47 47.28
N GLU A 230 14.43 18.06 46.59
CA GLU A 230 14.05 19.47 46.79
C GLU A 230 13.56 19.74 48.23
N HIS A 231 12.84 18.79 48.83
CA HIS A 231 12.41 18.89 50.22
C HIS A 231 13.62 18.84 51.19
N LEU A 232 14.53 17.90 51.00
CA LEU A 232 15.75 17.78 51.80
C LEU A 232 16.65 19.02 51.66
N GLN A 233 16.76 19.60 50.45
CA GLN A 233 17.49 20.84 50.21
C GLN A 233 16.89 22.00 51.01
N ARG A 234 15.56 22.20 50.99
CA ARG A 234 14.91 23.23 51.80
C ARG A 234 15.14 23.04 53.30
N THR A 235 15.09 21.80 53.79
CA THR A 235 15.38 21.47 55.19
C THR A 235 16.84 21.74 55.54
N LEU A 236 17.77 21.44 54.63
CA LEU A 236 19.19 21.76 54.79
C LEU A 236 19.43 23.28 54.85
N ASP A 237 18.81 24.04 53.96
CA ASP A 237 18.91 25.51 53.96
C ASP A 237 18.34 26.12 55.24
N ALA A 238 17.18 25.62 55.69
CA ALA A 238 16.55 26.06 56.93
C ALA A 238 17.42 25.78 58.16
N THR A 239 17.95 24.55 58.27
CA THR A 239 18.86 24.19 59.38
C THR A 239 20.18 24.96 59.32
N THR A 240 20.70 25.24 58.12
CA THR A 240 21.89 26.07 57.93
C THR A 240 21.64 27.51 58.38
N SER A 241 20.45 28.08 58.10
CA SER A 241 20.06 29.40 58.60
C SER A 241 19.98 29.41 60.13
N GLN A 242 19.28 28.44 60.71
CA GLN A 242 19.18 28.30 62.17
C GLN A 242 20.56 28.18 62.85
N LEU A 243 21.49 27.46 62.22
CA LEU A 243 22.85 27.34 62.71
C LEU A 243 23.59 28.69 62.69
N ARG A 244 23.43 29.49 61.61
CA ARG A 244 23.99 30.84 61.55
C ARG A 244 23.40 31.77 62.60
N ASP A 245 22.08 31.72 62.78
CA ASP A 245 21.39 32.53 63.79
C ASP A 245 21.89 32.16 65.20
N SER A 246 21.97 30.86 65.51
CA SER A 246 22.52 30.37 66.78
C SER A 246 23.99 30.76 66.97
N GLN A 247 24.80 30.75 65.91
CA GLN A 247 26.19 31.22 65.97
C GLN A 247 26.28 32.73 66.23
N ALA A 248 25.40 33.53 65.62
CA ALA A 248 25.31 34.97 65.87
C ALA A 248 24.90 35.25 67.33
N GLU A 249 23.87 34.56 67.84
CA GLU A 249 23.46 34.63 69.25
C GLU A 249 24.60 34.26 70.19
N LEU A 250 25.32 33.16 69.92
CA LEU A 250 26.49 32.78 70.72
C LEU A 250 27.59 33.85 70.70
N SER A 251 27.83 34.50 69.57
CA SER A 251 28.81 35.58 69.47
C SER A 251 28.38 36.81 70.26
N GLN A 252 27.08 37.14 70.24
CA GLN A 252 26.51 38.24 71.02
C GLN A 252 26.62 37.96 72.52
N VAL A 253 26.20 36.77 72.97
CA VAL A 253 26.30 36.35 74.37
C VAL A 253 27.75 36.38 74.85
N ARG A 254 28.72 36.01 74.01
CA ARG A 254 30.15 36.15 74.34
C ARG A 254 30.57 37.61 74.51
N SER A 255 30.16 38.50 73.62
CA SER A 255 30.43 39.94 73.73
C SER A 255 29.79 40.54 74.98
N ASP A 256 28.54 40.17 75.29
CA ASP A 256 27.83 40.61 76.48
C ASP A 256 28.52 40.11 77.75
N LYS A 257 28.94 38.83 77.76
CA LYS A 257 29.75 38.27 78.84
C LYS A 257 31.02 39.07 79.07
N GLU A 258 31.81 39.35 78.03
CA GLU A 258 33.03 40.16 78.16
C GLU A 258 32.74 41.57 78.67
N HIS A 259 31.63 42.18 78.22
CA HIS A 259 31.19 43.48 78.72
C HIS A 259 30.89 43.42 80.22
N TYR A 260 30.11 42.43 80.68
CA TYR A 260 29.80 42.26 82.10
C TYR A 260 31.03 41.91 82.94
N GLU A 261 31.99 41.14 82.41
CA GLU A 261 33.27 40.90 83.09
C GLU A 261 34.05 42.20 83.28
N ARG A 262 34.16 43.06 82.24
CA ARG A 262 34.81 44.38 82.37
C ARG A 262 34.09 45.29 83.36
N GLU A 263 32.76 45.30 83.35
CA GLU A 263 31.98 46.11 84.28
C GLU A 263 32.11 45.59 85.72
N ALA A 264 32.18 44.26 85.90
CA ALA A 264 32.47 43.66 87.20
C ALA A 264 33.86 44.03 87.71
N ASP A 265 34.91 43.96 86.87
CA ASP A 265 36.27 44.39 87.21
C ASP A 265 36.30 45.89 87.59
N ARG A 266 35.62 46.74 86.81
CA ARG A 266 35.50 48.17 87.09
C ARG A 266 34.81 48.44 88.43
N LEU A 267 33.68 47.77 88.69
CA LEU A 267 32.96 47.89 89.97
C LEU A 267 33.80 47.36 91.13
N GLN A 268 34.60 46.33 90.92
CA GLN A 268 35.54 45.82 91.91
C GLN A 268 36.67 46.83 92.21
N ASP A 269 37.24 47.47 91.19
CA ASP A 269 38.22 48.56 91.35
C ASP A 269 37.62 49.77 92.06
N GLU A 270 36.38 50.14 91.72
CA GLU A 270 35.67 51.22 92.37
C GLU A 270 35.37 50.89 93.84
N ALA A 271 34.95 49.66 94.14
CA ALA A 271 34.76 49.18 95.50
C ALA A 271 36.08 49.17 96.28
N ALA A 272 37.19 48.78 95.67
CA ALA A 272 38.52 48.84 96.28
C ALA A 272 38.97 50.28 96.55
N ARG A 273 38.72 51.20 95.60
CA ARG A 273 39.00 52.64 95.75
C ARG A 273 38.18 53.23 96.88
N LEU A 274 36.86 53.02 96.89
CA LEU A 274 35.95 53.47 97.93
C LEU A 274 36.32 52.86 99.29
N GLY A 275 36.72 51.59 99.33
CA GLY A 275 37.25 50.95 100.53
C GLY A 275 38.53 51.63 101.04
N GLY A 276 39.44 52.02 100.13
CA GLY A 276 40.64 52.79 100.45
C GLY A 276 40.34 54.22 100.94
N GLU A 277 39.38 54.90 100.32
CA GLU A 277 38.88 56.22 100.76
C GLU A 277 38.21 56.14 102.13
N LEU A 278 37.39 55.12 102.36
CA LEU A 278 36.77 54.84 103.65
C LEU A 278 37.84 54.59 104.72
N ALA A 279 38.88 53.81 104.41
CA ALA A 279 39.99 53.57 105.34
C ALA A 279 40.76 54.85 105.67
N LYS A 280 41.00 55.73 104.69
CA LYS A 280 41.59 57.05 104.92
C LYS A 280 40.70 57.93 105.79
N ALA A 281 39.41 57.99 105.48
CA ALA A 281 38.43 58.75 106.27
C ALA A 281 38.34 58.20 107.70
N THR A 282 38.42 56.88 107.88
CA THR A 282 38.43 56.23 109.20
C THR A 282 39.66 56.62 109.99
N LYS A 283 40.86 56.56 109.37
CA LYS A 283 42.10 57.04 109.99
C LYS A 283 42.06 58.53 110.32
N GLU A 284 41.46 59.35 109.45
CA GLU A 284 41.28 60.78 109.72
C GLU A 284 40.33 61.00 110.88
N VAL A 285 39.25 60.24 110.99
CA VAL A 285 38.35 60.25 112.15
C VAL A 285 39.09 59.81 113.41
N GLU A 286 39.93 58.77 113.36
CA GLU A 286 40.78 58.35 114.47
C GLU A 286 41.76 59.45 114.87
N ARG A 287 42.45 60.06 113.90
CA ARG A 287 43.34 61.21 114.12
C ARG A 287 42.59 62.39 114.71
N LEU A 288 41.36 62.65 114.27
CA LEU A 288 40.50 63.70 114.81
C LEU A 288 40.02 63.35 116.23
N LYS A 289 39.78 62.07 116.54
CA LYS A 289 39.50 61.61 117.90
C LYS A 289 40.71 61.77 118.80
N GLU A 290 41.91 61.41 118.33
CA GLU A 290 43.16 61.65 119.05
C GLU A 290 43.37 63.15 119.25
N TRP A 291 43.14 63.97 118.23
CA TRP A 291 43.19 65.42 118.33
C TRP A 291 42.15 65.96 119.30
N GLN A 292 40.94 65.40 119.31
CA GLN A 292 39.90 65.72 120.28
C GLN A 292 40.31 65.35 121.70
N GLU A 293 40.98 64.21 121.92
CA GLU A 293 41.55 63.84 123.22
C GLU A 293 42.72 64.74 123.63
N VAL A 294 43.55 65.18 122.67
CA VAL A 294 44.58 66.20 122.91
C VAL A 294 43.94 67.53 123.29
N VAL A 295 42.88 67.96 122.60
CA VAL A 295 42.13 69.17 122.96
C VAL A 295 41.52 69.03 124.35
N LYS A 296 40.89 67.89 124.69
CA LYS A 296 40.39 67.62 126.04
C LYS A 296 41.50 67.66 127.09
N ARG A 297 42.70 67.16 126.78
CA ARG A 297 43.87 67.25 127.68
C ARG A 297 44.35 68.68 127.82
N VAL A 298 44.49 69.42 126.72
CA VAL A 298 44.87 70.84 126.74
C VAL A 298 43.83 71.65 127.50
N GLU A 299 42.53 71.40 127.31
CA GLU A 299 41.46 72.04 128.07
C GLU A 299 41.48 71.64 129.54
N ALA A 300 41.78 70.38 129.87
CA ALA A 300 41.95 69.92 131.25
C ALA A 300 43.21 70.51 131.92
N ASP A 301 44.29 70.68 131.18
CA ASP A 301 45.54 71.30 131.64
C ASP A 301 45.37 72.82 131.78
N LYS A 302 44.62 73.45 130.88
CA LYS A 302 44.22 74.86 130.99
C LYS A 302 43.27 75.10 132.17
N LEU A 303 42.35 74.16 132.42
CA LEU A 303 41.50 74.17 133.61
C LEU A 303 42.30 73.92 134.90
N ARG A 304 43.37 73.12 134.86
CA ARG A 304 44.30 72.95 135.99
C ARG A 304 45.15 74.20 136.23
N GLU A 305 45.69 74.83 135.20
CA GLU A 305 46.39 76.13 135.31
C GLU A 305 45.45 77.24 135.82
N GLU A 306 44.19 77.27 135.36
CA GLU A 306 43.18 78.19 135.90
C GLU A 306 42.77 77.85 137.34
N GLN A 307 42.77 76.57 137.74
CA GLN A 307 42.44 76.15 139.11
C GLN A 307 43.61 76.40 140.08
N ASP A 308 44.85 76.24 139.63
CA ASP A 308 46.07 76.55 140.38
C ASP A 308 46.32 78.06 140.48
N GLY A 309 45.98 78.82 139.43
CA GLY A 309 45.88 80.28 139.47
C GLY A 309 44.84 80.77 140.48
N ARG A 310 43.63 80.16 140.47
CA ARG A 310 42.56 80.49 141.43
C ARG A 310 42.87 80.11 142.88
N MET A 311 43.69 79.08 143.14
CA MET A 311 44.14 78.75 144.50
C MET A 311 45.15 79.76 145.05
N LYS A 312 46.03 80.28 144.17
CA LYS A 312 47.00 81.33 144.53
C LYS A 312 46.32 82.68 144.74
N ASP A 313 45.39 83.04 143.85
CA ASP A 313 44.59 84.27 143.97
C ASP A 313 43.63 84.24 145.18
N ARG A 314 43.19 83.06 145.63
CA ARG A 314 42.30 82.90 146.80
C ARG A 314 43.04 83.08 148.12
N LEU A 315 44.32 82.72 148.20
CA LEU A 315 45.19 82.96 149.37
C LEU A 315 45.63 84.44 149.47
N ASP A 316 45.85 85.10 148.34
CA ASP A 316 46.17 86.54 148.30
C ASP A 316 44.92 87.44 148.47
N ALA A 317 43.73 86.97 148.05
CA ALA A 317 42.46 87.65 148.25
C ALA A 317 41.92 87.56 149.70
N GLU A 318 42.22 86.51 150.46
CA GLU A 318 41.84 86.42 151.88
C GLU A 318 42.66 87.36 152.79
N ALA A 319 43.86 87.76 152.38
CA ALA A 319 44.66 88.80 153.05
C ALA A 319 44.19 90.24 152.69
N GLN A 320 43.60 90.45 151.50
CA GLN A 320 43.10 91.76 151.05
C GLN A 320 41.62 92.02 151.38
N ARG A 321 40.83 90.97 151.66
CA ARG A 321 39.42 91.07 152.07
C ARG A 321 39.22 91.72 153.45
N GLY A 322 40.23 91.71 154.32
CA GLY A 322 40.23 92.50 155.56
C GLY A 322 40.46 94.01 155.36
N ALA A 323 40.98 94.44 154.21
CA ALA A 323 41.20 95.85 153.88
C ALA A 323 40.07 96.44 153.01
N LEU A 324 39.40 95.63 152.19
CA LEU A 324 38.34 96.06 151.26
C LEU A 324 36.95 96.24 151.91
N ASP A 325 36.70 95.70 153.10
CA ASP A 325 35.50 96.06 153.90
C ASP A 325 35.49 97.53 154.37
N LYS A 326 36.63 98.25 154.25
CA LYS A 326 36.70 99.71 154.42
C LYS A 326 36.52 100.50 153.12
N ALA A 327 36.70 99.89 151.94
CA ALA A 327 36.65 100.58 150.64
C ALA A 327 35.32 100.37 149.89
N LEU A 328 34.51 99.38 150.28
CA LEU A 328 33.15 99.15 149.78
C LEU A 328 32.21 100.34 150.07
N GLY A 329 32.59 101.25 150.98
CA GLY A 329 31.92 102.53 151.22
C GLY A 329 32.24 103.64 150.20
N GLN A 330 33.25 103.47 149.34
CA GLN A 330 33.68 104.51 148.38
C GLN A 330 33.33 104.18 146.91
N ALA A 331 33.11 102.90 146.56
CA ALA A 331 32.76 102.49 145.19
C ALA A 331 31.28 102.71 144.81
N GLN A 332 30.44 103.21 145.72
CA GLN A 332 29.07 103.66 145.43
C GLN A 332 29.02 104.98 144.64
N GLN A 333 30.15 105.65 144.38
CA GLN A 333 30.20 106.93 143.66
C GLN A 333 30.64 106.84 142.17
N ASP A 334 31.32 105.79 141.72
CA ASP A 334 31.90 105.75 140.36
C ASP A 334 31.06 105.03 139.29
N LEU A 335 29.91 104.48 139.69
CA LEU A 335 28.95 103.82 138.79
C LEU A 335 28.21 104.81 137.87
N ALA A 336 28.44 106.12 138.05
CA ALA A 336 27.87 107.20 137.23
C ALA A 336 28.64 107.50 135.93
N HIS A 337 29.89 107.04 135.73
CA HIS A 337 30.74 107.55 134.64
C HIS A 337 30.88 106.64 133.39
N ARG A 338 30.43 105.37 133.41
CA ARG A 338 30.63 104.44 132.28
C ARG A 338 29.53 104.41 131.21
N GLY A 339 28.51 105.27 131.33
CA GLY A 339 27.42 105.42 130.35
C GLY A 339 27.84 106.02 128.99
N GLU A 340 29.06 106.55 128.86
CA GLU A 340 29.49 107.26 127.63
C GLU A 340 30.27 106.39 126.62
N GLN A 341 30.65 105.15 126.95
CA GLN A 341 31.50 104.31 126.08
C GLN A 341 30.74 103.44 125.06
N LEU A 342 29.40 103.54 124.99
CA LEU A 342 28.56 102.75 124.08
C LEU A 342 28.38 103.35 122.66
N ARG A 343 28.94 104.54 122.38
CA ARG A 343 28.86 105.19 121.05
C ARG A 343 29.92 104.73 120.03
N ALA A 344 30.89 103.89 120.41
CA ALA A 344 32.04 103.54 119.55
C ALA A 344 31.90 102.22 118.75
N LYS A 345 30.80 101.46 118.88
CA LYS A 345 30.61 100.16 118.20
C LYS A 345 29.77 100.19 116.92
N GLN A 346 29.47 101.39 116.40
CA GLN A 346 28.67 101.60 115.18
C GLN A 346 29.51 101.55 113.88
N ALA A 347 30.85 101.43 113.96
CA ALA A 347 31.76 101.51 112.81
C ALA A 347 32.13 100.15 112.16
N ASP A 348 31.85 99.03 112.81
CA ASP A 348 32.26 97.69 112.31
C ASP A 348 31.26 97.07 111.31
N ALA A 349 30.12 97.73 111.05
CA ALA A 349 29.10 97.27 110.11
C ALA A 349 29.42 97.57 108.62
N ASP A 350 30.30 98.54 108.33
CA ASP A 350 30.58 99.00 106.96
C ASP A 350 31.63 98.17 106.20
N ASN A 351 32.33 97.24 106.86
CA ASN A 351 33.42 96.47 106.25
C ASN A 351 32.99 95.15 105.57
N LEU A 352 31.75 94.68 105.79
CA LEU A 352 31.22 93.45 105.16
C LEU A 352 30.60 93.68 103.77
N GLY A 353 30.28 94.92 103.41
CA GLY A 353 29.69 95.28 102.10
C GLY A 353 30.65 95.14 100.90
N LYS A 354 31.96 95.13 101.11
CA LYS A 354 32.97 95.12 100.03
C LYS A 354 33.36 93.71 99.55
N GLN A 355 33.08 92.66 100.32
CA GLN A 355 33.40 91.27 99.95
C GLN A 355 32.33 90.62 99.06
N LEU A 356 31.12 91.18 98.99
CA LEU A 356 30.00 90.66 98.19
C LEU A 356 30.12 91.00 96.68
N HIS A 357 30.82 92.09 96.33
CA HIS A 357 30.92 92.57 94.94
C HIS A 357 31.97 91.79 94.10
N LEU A 358 32.95 91.15 94.75
CA LEU A 358 33.99 90.37 94.08
C LEU A 358 33.51 88.97 93.62
N ALA A 359 32.55 88.39 94.34
CA ALA A 359 31.96 87.08 94.01
C ALA A 359 30.97 87.12 92.82
N GLN A 360 30.35 88.29 92.56
CA GLN A 360 29.38 88.45 91.46
C GLN A 360 30.03 88.57 90.06
N MET A 361 31.33 88.92 89.97
CA MET A 361 32.04 88.95 88.69
C MET A 361 32.48 87.56 88.21
N GLN A 362 32.82 86.63 89.10
CA GLN A 362 33.29 85.29 88.74
C GLN A 362 32.17 84.37 88.21
N ILE A 363 30.92 84.65 88.57
CA ILE A 363 29.74 83.90 88.09
C ILE A 363 29.40 84.26 86.62
N LYS A 364 29.79 85.44 86.14
CA LYS A 364 29.46 85.93 84.79
C LYS A 364 30.40 85.39 83.70
N ASP A 365 31.63 85.01 84.04
CA ASP A 365 32.61 84.44 83.10
C ASP A 365 32.41 82.93 82.87
N LEU A 366 31.88 82.20 83.86
CA LEU A 366 31.54 80.78 83.70
C LEU A 366 30.30 80.54 82.82
N GLN A 367 29.37 81.51 82.76
CA GLN A 367 28.19 81.46 81.88
C GLN A 367 28.53 81.67 80.39
N LYS A 368 29.70 82.24 80.05
CA LYS A 368 30.17 82.40 78.67
C LYS A 368 30.83 81.14 78.08
N GLN A 369 31.42 80.28 78.91
CA GLN A 369 32.10 79.05 78.44
C GLN A 369 31.10 77.91 78.13
N VAL A 370 29.92 77.89 78.76
CA VAL A 370 28.86 76.90 78.51
C VAL A 370 28.14 77.12 77.17
N ALA A 371 28.11 78.35 76.66
CA ALA A 371 27.50 78.67 75.36
C ALA A 371 28.36 78.23 74.15
N ALA A 372 29.68 78.07 74.32
CA ALA A 372 30.59 77.66 73.25
C ALA A 372 30.57 76.15 72.97
N LEU A 373 30.36 75.32 74.00
CA LEU A 373 30.29 73.86 73.88
C LEU A 373 28.95 73.34 73.32
N GLY A 374 27.92 74.18 73.26
CA GLY A 374 26.64 73.85 72.62
C GLY A 374 26.67 73.89 71.09
N ALA A 375 27.61 74.62 70.49
CA ALA A 375 27.70 74.80 69.03
C ALA A 375 28.43 73.64 68.32
N GLU A 376 29.37 72.95 68.97
CA GLU A 376 30.07 71.79 68.39
C GLU A 376 29.21 70.51 68.34
N LYS A 377 28.22 70.37 69.23
CA LYS A 377 27.31 69.22 69.26
C LYS A 377 26.30 69.23 68.08
N ALA A 378 25.88 70.41 67.62
CA ALA A 378 24.95 70.56 66.51
C ALA A 378 25.59 70.31 65.12
N GLY A 379 26.92 70.43 65.00
CA GLY A 379 27.65 70.14 63.75
C GLY A 379 27.84 68.65 63.48
N ALA A 380 28.05 67.85 64.53
CA ALA A 380 28.27 66.40 64.41
C ALA A 380 26.98 65.62 64.07
N GLU A 381 25.80 66.10 64.49
CA GLU A 381 24.51 65.48 64.14
C GLU A 381 24.12 65.72 62.67
N LYS A 382 24.53 66.84 62.07
CA LYS A 382 24.26 67.14 60.65
C LYS A 382 25.08 66.26 59.69
N GLN A 383 26.33 65.95 60.03
CA GLN A 383 27.19 65.06 59.21
C GLN A 383 26.75 63.58 59.26
N ARG A 384 26.08 63.15 60.34
CA ARG A 384 25.57 61.77 60.49
C ARG A 384 24.31 61.51 59.65
N GLU A 385 23.46 62.51 59.45
CA GLU A 385 22.27 62.43 58.60
C GLU A 385 22.60 62.55 57.10
N GLU A 386 23.61 63.35 56.72
CA GLU A 386 24.09 63.42 55.33
C GLU A 386 24.75 62.10 54.87
N ALA A 387 25.44 61.37 55.77
CA ALA A 387 26.00 60.04 55.48
C ALA A 387 24.92 58.94 55.33
N LYS A 388 23.81 59.01 56.08
CA LYS A 388 22.66 58.09 55.92
C LYS A 388 21.89 58.33 54.62
N ALA A 389 21.75 59.58 54.19
CA ALA A 389 21.11 59.92 52.91
C ALA A 389 21.92 59.46 51.69
N ALA A 390 23.26 59.49 51.77
CA ALA A 390 24.14 58.99 50.70
C ALA A 390 24.11 57.45 50.57
N ALA A 391 24.05 56.72 51.68
CA ALA A 391 23.94 55.26 51.69
C ALA A 391 22.59 54.75 51.12
N ALA A 392 21.48 55.42 51.44
CA ALA A 392 20.17 55.08 50.89
C ALA A 392 20.08 55.30 49.37
N LYS A 393 20.78 56.31 48.83
CA LYS A 393 20.82 56.61 47.39
C LYS A 393 21.67 55.60 46.60
N ALA A 394 22.73 55.07 47.19
CA ALA A 394 23.55 54.00 46.59
C ALA A 394 22.82 52.64 46.56
N GLN A 395 22.07 52.32 47.62
CA GLN A 395 21.31 51.07 47.69
C GLN A 395 20.10 51.06 46.72
N ALA A 396 19.45 52.21 46.51
CA ALA A 396 18.39 52.35 45.50
C ALA A 396 18.91 52.20 44.04
N ALA A 397 20.14 52.64 43.76
CA ALA A 397 20.76 52.51 42.44
C ALA A 397 21.13 51.06 42.10
N VAL A 398 21.58 50.27 43.09
CA VAL A 398 21.89 48.84 42.92
C VAL A 398 20.61 48.02 42.69
N THR A 399 19.52 48.33 43.41
CA THR A 399 18.22 47.65 43.19
C THR A 399 17.60 47.99 41.84
N ALA A 400 17.77 49.23 41.34
CA ALA A 400 17.28 49.62 40.02
C ALA A 400 18.07 48.97 38.87
N ALA A 401 19.40 48.83 39.02
CA ALA A 401 20.24 48.14 38.04
C ALA A 401 19.93 46.63 37.95
N ASN A 402 19.69 45.97 39.09
CA ASN A 402 19.31 44.56 39.12
C ASN A 402 17.92 44.32 38.51
N LEU A 403 16.95 45.22 38.73
CA LEU A 403 15.62 45.11 38.12
C LEU A 403 15.67 45.32 36.60
N ALA A 404 16.54 46.21 36.11
CA ALA A 404 16.74 46.46 34.68
C ALA A 404 17.41 45.26 33.97
N SER A 405 18.37 44.61 34.62
CA SER A 405 19.01 43.39 34.09
C SER A 405 18.01 42.22 33.96
N VAL A 406 17.19 41.99 34.98
CA VAL A 406 16.17 40.93 34.98
C VAL A 406 15.08 41.20 33.94
N ASN A 407 14.68 42.46 33.73
CA ASN A 407 13.71 42.80 32.68
C ASN A 407 14.30 42.66 31.26
N ALA A 408 15.59 42.96 31.07
CA ALA A 408 16.27 42.74 29.78
C ALA A 408 16.42 41.23 29.45
N GLU A 409 16.66 40.39 30.45
CA GLU A 409 16.70 38.93 30.28
C GLU A 409 15.31 38.34 30.00
N LYS A 410 14.26 38.87 30.65
CA LYS A 410 12.87 38.50 30.38
C LYS A 410 12.43 38.86 28.95
N GLU A 411 12.78 40.06 28.47
CA GLU A 411 12.51 40.50 27.09
C GLU A 411 13.27 39.63 26.06
N ARG A 412 14.54 39.26 26.33
CA ARG A 412 15.29 38.32 25.47
C ARG A 412 14.66 36.93 25.43
N ALA A 413 14.26 36.39 26.58
CA ALA A 413 13.58 35.10 26.66
C ALA A 413 12.22 35.11 25.93
N LEU A 414 11.50 36.24 25.96
CA LEU A 414 10.21 36.39 25.28
C LEU A 414 10.39 36.52 23.75
N HIS A 415 11.45 37.18 23.30
CA HIS A 415 11.82 37.23 21.88
C HIS A 415 12.31 35.87 21.36
N GLU A 416 13.09 35.13 22.14
CA GLU A 416 13.49 33.75 21.79
C GLU A 416 12.30 32.78 21.77
N SER A 417 11.34 32.93 22.69
CA SER A 417 10.10 32.14 22.69
C SER A 417 9.26 32.40 21.44
N LYS A 418 9.06 33.67 21.07
CA LYS A 418 8.32 34.05 19.86
C LYS A 418 9.03 33.58 18.57
N ALA A 419 10.36 33.60 18.54
CA ALA A 419 11.12 33.05 17.42
C ALA A 419 10.96 31.53 17.31
N ARG A 420 10.94 30.80 18.44
CA ARG A 420 10.70 29.34 18.46
C ARG A 420 9.28 28.99 18.04
N GLU A 421 8.28 29.77 18.45
CA GLU A 421 6.89 29.60 18.01
C GLU A 421 6.72 29.88 16.51
N GLY A 422 7.38 30.91 15.96
CA GLY A 422 7.38 31.18 14.52
C GLY A 422 8.00 30.04 13.70
N TRP A 423 9.14 29.49 14.15
CA TRP A 423 9.76 28.33 13.51
C TRP A 423 8.94 27.04 13.63
N ALA A 424 8.25 26.84 14.75
CA ALA A 424 7.34 25.71 14.93
C ALA A 424 6.11 25.82 14.02
N ALA A 425 5.55 27.01 13.85
CA ALA A 425 4.43 27.28 12.95
C ALA A 425 4.81 27.06 11.48
N GLU A 426 5.98 27.55 11.05
CA GLU A 426 6.47 27.36 9.67
C GLU A 426 6.75 25.88 9.37
N ARG A 427 7.34 25.15 10.34
CA ARG A 427 7.55 23.70 10.22
C ARG A 427 6.23 22.92 10.15
N ALA A 428 5.22 23.33 10.92
CA ALA A 428 3.89 22.73 10.87
C ALA A 428 3.20 22.97 9.52
N ARG A 429 3.36 24.17 8.95
CA ARG A 429 2.83 24.52 7.63
C ARG A 429 3.48 23.71 6.51
N LEU A 430 4.81 23.54 6.54
CA LEU A 430 5.54 22.72 5.56
C LEU A 430 5.19 21.23 5.66
N LEU A 431 4.97 20.71 6.88
CA LEU A 431 4.49 19.34 7.08
C LEU A 431 3.07 19.14 6.53
N ALA A 432 2.17 20.09 6.78
CA ALA A 432 0.82 20.04 6.22
C ALA A 432 0.83 20.06 4.68
N ALA A 433 1.65 20.91 4.06
CA ALA A 433 1.81 20.96 2.60
C ALA A 433 2.37 19.65 2.03
N ALA A 434 3.32 19.01 2.71
CA ALA A 434 3.88 17.72 2.30
C ALA A 434 2.83 16.58 2.40
N ASP A 435 1.97 16.60 3.42
CA ASP A 435 0.89 15.62 3.57
C ASP A 435 -0.24 15.85 2.54
N GLU A 436 -0.52 17.10 2.16
CA GLU A 436 -1.45 17.45 1.08
C GLU A 436 -0.96 16.91 -0.27
N SER A 437 0.31 17.12 -0.63
CA SER A 437 0.88 16.55 -1.86
C SER A 437 0.90 15.01 -1.87
N ARG A 438 1.07 14.36 -0.70
CA ARG A 438 0.95 12.90 -0.59
C ARG A 438 -0.48 12.42 -0.83
N ARG A 439 -1.49 13.16 -0.32
CA ARG A 439 -2.90 12.85 -0.58
C ARG A 439 -3.24 13.03 -2.05
N GLU A 440 -2.81 14.12 -2.68
CA GLU A 440 -2.99 14.34 -4.12
C GLU A 440 -2.34 13.23 -4.95
N GLY A 441 -1.11 12.81 -4.62
CA GLY A 441 -0.46 11.66 -5.25
C GLY A 441 -1.22 10.35 -5.09
N SER A 442 -1.87 10.12 -3.94
CA SER A 442 -2.70 8.93 -3.71
C SER A 442 -4.00 8.93 -4.52
N VAL A 443 -4.64 10.10 -4.67
CA VAL A 443 -5.84 10.27 -5.50
C VAL A 443 -5.51 10.07 -6.98
N GLN A 444 -4.37 10.60 -7.43
CA GLN A 444 -3.91 10.41 -8.81
C GLN A 444 -3.55 8.96 -9.12
N LYS A 445 -2.96 8.23 -8.16
CA LYS A 445 -2.72 6.79 -8.30
C LYS A 445 -4.02 6.00 -8.40
N ALA A 446 -5.02 6.33 -7.58
CA ALA A 446 -6.34 5.69 -7.64
C ALA A 446 -7.05 5.95 -8.99
N LEU A 447 -6.89 7.14 -9.57
CA LEU A 447 -7.41 7.46 -10.91
C LEU A 447 -6.68 6.66 -12.00
N ALA A 448 -5.35 6.53 -11.93
CA ALA A 448 -4.58 5.71 -12.87
C ALA A 448 -4.98 4.22 -12.80
N ASP A 449 -5.21 3.70 -11.60
CA ASP A 449 -5.66 2.32 -11.37
C ASP A 449 -7.13 2.12 -11.80
N GLY A 450 -7.96 3.17 -11.77
CA GLY A 450 -9.30 3.19 -12.35
C GLY A 450 -9.26 3.06 -13.87
N TRP A 451 -8.49 3.90 -14.54
CA TRP A 451 -8.36 3.86 -16.00
C TRP A 451 -7.71 2.57 -16.51
N ALA A 452 -6.78 1.97 -15.77
CA ALA A 452 -6.21 0.68 -16.12
C ALA A 452 -7.28 -0.45 -16.09
N ARG A 453 -8.23 -0.40 -15.15
CA ARG A 453 -9.36 -1.32 -15.10
C ARG A 453 -10.32 -1.11 -16.26
N ASP A 454 -10.70 0.14 -16.53
CA ASP A 454 -11.60 0.46 -17.64
C ASP A 454 -11.00 0.04 -19.00
N LEU A 455 -9.69 0.20 -19.18
CA LEU A 455 -8.98 -0.25 -20.37
C LEU A 455 -8.98 -1.78 -20.50
N LYS A 456 -8.79 -2.50 -19.39
CA LYS A 456 -8.83 -3.96 -19.37
C LYS A 456 -10.24 -4.48 -19.68
N GLU A 457 -11.27 -3.85 -19.12
CA GLU A 457 -12.66 -4.20 -19.37
C GLU A 457 -13.06 -3.93 -20.83
N ALA A 458 -12.58 -2.82 -21.41
CA ALA A 458 -12.75 -2.54 -22.83
C ALA A 458 -12.04 -3.57 -23.73
N GLN A 459 -10.84 -4.03 -23.35
CA GLN A 459 -10.12 -5.10 -24.07
C GLN A 459 -10.82 -6.46 -23.96
N GLU A 460 -11.40 -6.79 -22.81
CA GLU A 460 -12.18 -8.01 -22.62
C GLU A 460 -13.47 -7.98 -23.44
N ARG A 461 -14.20 -6.86 -23.47
CA ARG A 461 -15.37 -6.69 -24.35
C ARG A 461 -15.02 -6.80 -25.83
N LEU A 462 -13.86 -6.27 -26.24
CA LEU A 462 -13.38 -6.44 -27.61
C LEU A 462 -13.11 -7.91 -27.93
N ARG A 463 -12.48 -8.67 -27.02
CA ARG A 463 -12.24 -10.11 -27.19
C ARG A 463 -13.53 -10.92 -27.24
N GLU A 464 -14.51 -10.58 -26.39
CA GLU A 464 -15.83 -11.21 -26.39
C GLU A 464 -16.57 -10.97 -27.71
N GLU A 465 -16.55 -9.75 -28.23
CA GLU A 465 -17.16 -9.44 -29.53
C GLU A 465 -16.39 -10.10 -30.68
N GLN A 466 -15.05 -10.14 -30.63
CA GLN A 466 -14.24 -10.91 -31.60
C GLN A 466 -14.59 -12.41 -31.57
N ALA A 467 -14.77 -12.99 -30.39
CA ALA A 467 -15.19 -14.38 -30.22
C ALA A 467 -16.62 -14.61 -30.72
N ARG A 468 -17.54 -13.66 -30.50
CA ARG A 468 -18.91 -13.70 -31.06
C ARG A 468 -18.88 -13.64 -32.57
N THR A 469 -18.07 -12.76 -33.18
CA THR A 469 -17.93 -12.71 -34.64
C THR A 469 -17.32 -13.99 -35.21
N ALA A 470 -16.34 -14.59 -34.53
CA ALA A 470 -15.77 -15.88 -34.94
C ALA A 470 -16.80 -17.02 -34.84
N ALA A 471 -17.61 -17.04 -33.76
CA ALA A 471 -18.69 -18.01 -33.60
C ALA A 471 -19.81 -17.83 -34.63
N VAL A 472 -20.14 -16.59 -35.00
CA VAL A 472 -21.09 -16.29 -36.08
C VAL A 472 -20.52 -16.70 -37.43
N GLN A 473 -19.22 -16.46 -37.71
CA GLN A 473 -18.55 -16.91 -38.93
C GLN A 473 -18.54 -18.44 -39.06
N SER A 474 -18.23 -19.17 -37.98
CA SER A 474 -18.30 -20.63 -37.97
C SER A 474 -19.73 -21.14 -38.24
N LYS A 475 -20.74 -20.54 -37.59
CA LYS A 475 -22.15 -20.85 -37.88
C LYS A 475 -22.55 -20.49 -39.31
N LEU A 476 -21.96 -19.44 -39.88
CA LEU A 476 -22.17 -19.02 -41.27
C LEU A 476 -21.61 -20.06 -42.25
N GLU A 477 -20.39 -20.54 -42.02
CA GLU A 477 -19.75 -21.57 -42.85
C GLU A 477 -20.56 -22.88 -42.84
N ASP A 478 -21.12 -23.23 -41.68
CA ASP A 478 -22.01 -24.38 -41.53
C ASP A 478 -23.38 -24.17 -42.21
N TYR A 479 -23.90 -22.94 -42.23
CA TYR A 479 -25.17 -22.61 -42.90
C TYR A 479 -25.02 -22.52 -44.43
N VAL A 480 -23.91 -21.97 -44.92
CA VAL A 480 -23.56 -21.86 -46.35
C VAL A 480 -23.29 -23.24 -46.97
N LYS A 481 -22.73 -24.19 -46.22
CA LYS A 481 -22.59 -25.58 -46.66
C LYS A 481 -23.92 -26.33 -46.81
N ASN A 482 -25.01 -25.83 -46.19
CA ASN A 482 -26.28 -26.56 -46.08
C ASN A 482 -27.49 -25.91 -46.76
N ASN A 483 -27.40 -24.69 -47.30
CA ASN A 483 -28.54 -24.03 -47.95
C ASN A 483 -28.12 -22.98 -49.00
N GLU A 484 -28.44 -23.21 -50.28
CA GLU A 484 -28.13 -22.31 -51.40
C GLU A 484 -29.05 -21.05 -51.49
N GLY A 485 -30.05 -20.90 -50.60
CA GLY A 485 -31.07 -19.85 -50.69
C GLY A 485 -30.89 -18.60 -49.81
N GLY A 486 -29.90 -18.54 -48.92
CA GLY A 486 -29.84 -17.54 -47.83
C GLY A 486 -28.80 -16.41 -47.97
N LEU A 487 -28.16 -16.26 -49.13
CA LEU A 487 -26.96 -15.41 -49.31
C LEU A 487 -27.16 -13.91 -49.03
N ARG A 488 -28.39 -13.38 -49.09
CA ARG A 488 -28.63 -11.93 -48.89
C ARG A 488 -28.73 -11.51 -47.42
N ASP A 489 -29.35 -12.32 -46.58
CA ASP A 489 -29.49 -12.00 -45.14
C ASP A 489 -28.18 -12.22 -44.39
N VAL A 490 -27.39 -13.21 -44.84
CA VAL A 490 -26.05 -13.50 -44.33
C VAL A 490 -25.07 -12.35 -44.62
N ALA A 491 -25.07 -11.83 -45.86
CA ALA A 491 -24.23 -10.69 -46.23
C ALA A 491 -24.59 -9.43 -45.43
N ARG A 492 -25.87 -9.23 -45.09
CA ARG A 492 -26.33 -8.09 -44.29
C ARG A 492 -25.91 -8.20 -42.82
N ILE A 493 -25.99 -9.38 -42.22
CA ILE A 493 -25.53 -9.62 -40.85
C ILE A 493 -24.01 -9.47 -40.75
N GLN A 494 -23.27 -9.97 -41.73
CA GLN A 494 -21.83 -9.82 -41.81
C GLN A 494 -21.41 -8.35 -41.96
N ALA A 495 -22.07 -7.59 -42.85
CA ALA A 495 -21.80 -6.16 -43.00
C ALA A 495 -22.10 -5.36 -41.73
N GLN A 496 -23.17 -5.71 -40.97
CA GLN A 496 -23.46 -5.07 -39.69
C GLN A 496 -22.40 -5.39 -38.62
N ALA A 497 -21.91 -6.63 -38.56
CA ALA A 497 -20.85 -7.04 -37.64
C ALA A 497 -19.52 -6.34 -37.96
N GLU A 498 -19.13 -6.28 -39.24
CA GLU A 498 -17.92 -5.59 -39.70
C GLU A 498 -17.99 -4.08 -39.42
N GLN A 499 -19.18 -3.46 -39.59
CA GLN A 499 -19.38 -2.05 -39.26
C GLN A 499 -19.31 -1.78 -37.75
N GLN A 500 -19.82 -2.69 -36.91
CA GLN A 500 -19.70 -2.59 -35.45
C GLN A 500 -18.25 -2.74 -34.99
N VAL A 501 -17.50 -3.72 -35.53
CA VAL A 501 -16.07 -3.89 -35.25
C VAL A 501 -15.28 -2.66 -35.69
N SER A 502 -15.59 -2.09 -36.86
CA SER A 502 -14.95 -0.85 -37.34
C SER A 502 -15.20 0.35 -36.42
N ASN A 503 -16.43 0.51 -35.92
CA ASN A 503 -16.77 1.59 -35.00
C ASN A 503 -16.10 1.42 -33.63
N LEU A 504 -16.06 0.19 -33.10
CA LEU A 504 -15.36 -0.11 -31.84
C LEU A 504 -13.85 0.11 -31.96
N SER A 505 -13.22 -0.31 -33.07
CA SER A 505 -11.80 -0.03 -33.33
C SER A 505 -11.50 1.47 -33.34
N LYS A 506 -12.32 2.29 -34.02
CA LYS A 506 -12.13 3.76 -34.05
C LYS A 506 -12.28 4.39 -32.67
N GLN A 507 -13.20 3.90 -31.84
CA GLN A 507 -13.35 4.38 -30.45
C GLN A 507 -12.14 4.01 -29.59
N LEU A 508 -11.59 2.82 -29.79
CA LEU A 508 -10.39 2.35 -29.10
C LEU A 508 -9.16 3.18 -29.50
N GLU A 509 -8.98 3.45 -30.79
CA GLU A 509 -7.90 4.30 -31.31
C GLU A 509 -7.98 5.74 -30.77
N ALA A 510 -9.19 6.30 -30.68
CA ALA A 510 -9.41 7.61 -30.08
C ALA A 510 -9.05 7.63 -28.58
N LYS A 511 -9.45 6.59 -27.83
CA LYS A 511 -9.13 6.45 -26.40
C LYS A 511 -7.66 6.21 -26.14
N GLU A 512 -6.99 5.42 -26.98
CA GLU A 512 -5.53 5.26 -26.93
C GLU A 512 -4.81 6.58 -27.22
N GLY A 513 -5.33 7.39 -28.15
CA GLY A 513 -4.85 8.74 -28.43
C GLY A 513 -4.96 9.68 -27.22
N GLU A 514 -6.10 9.67 -26.53
CA GLU A 514 -6.31 10.43 -25.29
C GLU A 514 -5.35 9.99 -24.18
N ILE A 515 -5.19 8.67 -23.97
CA ILE A 515 -4.26 8.12 -22.98
C ILE A 515 -2.83 8.54 -23.28
N LYS A 516 -2.42 8.53 -24.56
CA LYS A 516 -1.07 8.98 -24.96
C LYS A 516 -0.86 10.48 -24.70
N ARG A 517 -1.85 11.33 -24.97
CA ARG A 517 -1.77 12.77 -24.65
C ARG A 517 -1.65 13.00 -23.14
N MET A 518 -2.48 12.35 -22.33
CA MET A 518 -2.42 12.50 -20.88
C MET A 518 -1.11 11.98 -20.28
N ARG A 519 -0.55 10.88 -20.81
CA ARG A 519 0.79 10.41 -20.40
C ARG A 519 1.89 11.42 -20.75
N ALA A 520 1.79 12.11 -21.89
CA ALA A 520 2.73 13.15 -22.26
C ALA A 520 2.61 14.38 -21.36
N GLU A 521 1.39 14.83 -21.06
CA GLU A 521 1.11 15.93 -20.12
C GLU A 521 1.64 15.58 -18.72
N TYR A 522 1.35 14.39 -18.20
CA TYR A 522 1.84 13.93 -16.91
C TYR A 522 3.37 13.86 -16.84
N SER A 523 4.03 13.41 -17.92
CA SER A 523 5.48 13.41 -18.04
C SER A 523 6.06 14.83 -18.00
N SER A 524 5.39 15.80 -18.64
CA SER A 524 5.81 17.21 -18.60
C SER A 524 5.61 17.85 -17.22
N GLU A 525 4.49 17.58 -16.55
CA GLU A 525 4.20 18.10 -15.21
C GLU A 525 5.18 17.51 -14.19
N ARG A 526 5.46 16.21 -14.27
CA ARG A 526 6.46 15.54 -13.43
C ARG A 526 7.85 16.15 -13.60
N LYS A 527 8.30 16.41 -14.83
CA LYS A 527 9.60 17.07 -15.09
C LYS A 527 9.64 18.50 -14.54
N ARG A 528 8.51 19.21 -14.55
CA ARG A 528 8.40 20.56 -13.96
C ARG A 528 8.54 20.50 -12.44
N LEU A 529 7.88 19.56 -11.79
CA LEU A 529 7.97 19.35 -10.34
C LEU A 529 9.36 18.87 -9.91
N GLU A 530 9.99 17.96 -10.66
CA GLU A 530 11.38 17.52 -10.40
C GLU A 530 12.35 18.71 -10.47
N LYS A 531 12.21 19.62 -11.44
CA LYS A 531 13.00 20.86 -11.50
C LYS A 531 12.76 21.80 -10.31
N GLN A 532 11.52 21.91 -9.83
CA GLN A 532 11.21 22.73 -8.65
C GLN A 532 11.82 22.14 -7.38
N ILE A 533 11.77 20.81 -7.22
CA ILE A 533 12.41 20.12 -6.10
C ILE A 533 13.93 20.32 -6.15
N GLU A 534 14.56 20.23 -7.32
CA GLU A 534 15.99 20.52 -7.47
C GLU A 534 16.35 21.97 -7.13
N SER A 535 15.50 22.95 -7.49
CA SER A 535 15.69 24.36 -7.11
C SER A 535 15.65 24.53 -5.60
N LEU A 536 14.61 24.00 -4.95
CA LEU A 536 14.45 24.07 -3.49
C LEU A 536 15.56 23.32 -2.74
N GLN A 537 16.06 22.21 -3.29
CA GLN A 537 17.23 21.51 -2.73
C GLN A 537 18.51 22.34 -2.85
N ARG A 538 18.73 23.06 -3.97
CA ARG A 538 19.86 23.99 -4.09
C ARG A 538 19.75 25.12 -3.08
N GLU A 539 18.58 25.74 -2.94
CA GLU A 539 18.34 26.81 -1.95
C GLU A 539 18.54 26.31 -0.52
N CYS A 540 18.06 25.11 -0.17
CA CYS A 540 18.32 24.49 1.12
C CYS A 540 19.80 24.21 1.35
N ASN A 541 20.53 23.74 0.33
CA ASN A 541 21.96 23.47 0.42
C ASN A 541 22.78 24.77 0.53
N GLU A 542 22.42 25.82 -0.21
CA GLU A 542 22.99 27.16 -0.10
C GLU A 542 22.73 27.76 1.28
N GLY A 543 21.49 27.65 1.79
CA GLY A 543 21.15 28.04 3.16
C GLY A 543 21.91 27.24 4.22
N ALA A 544 22.10 25.93 4.02
CA ALA A 544 22.91 25.10 4.91
C ALA A 544 24.39 25.49 4.88
N ILE A 545 24.95 25.81 3.72
CA ILE A 545 26.31 26.34 3.56
C ILE A 545 26.44 27.69 4.27
N GLU A 546 25.47 28.60 4.11
CA GLU A 546 25.46 29.91 4.74
C GLU A 546 25.39 29.79 6.27
N VAL A 547 24.54 28.90 6.80
CA VAL A 547 24.47 28.57 8.23
C VAL A 547 25.79 27.96 8.72
N HIS A 548 26.42 27.09 7.93
CA HIS A 548 27.71 26.49 8.28
C HIS A 548 28.85 27.53 8.28
N ARG A 549 28.78 28.52 7.38
CA ARG A 549 29.72 29.64 7.28
C ARG A 549 29.58 30.62 8.45
N LEU A 550 28.34 30.93 8.83
CA LEU A 550 28.03 31.72 10.02
C LEU A 550 28.44 31.00 11.32
N ARG A 551 28.29 29.67 11.38
CA ARG A 551 28.67 28.86 12.55
C ARG A 551 30.19 28.72 12.74
N ASN A 552 30.99 28.84 11.68
CA ASN A 552 32.45 28.71 11.72
C ASN A 552 33.20 30.04 11.91
N GLY A 553 32.51 31.15 12.17
CA GLY A 553 33.15 32.40 12.59
C GLY A 553 33.84 33.22 11.50
N GLU A 554 33.54 32.99 10.21
CA GLU A 554 33.98 33.85 9.11
C GLU A 554 33.07 35.10 8.98
N ALA A 555 32.95 35.90 10.03
CA ALA A 555 32.11 37.12 10.02
C ALA A 555 32.79 38.36 9.40
N SER A 556 34.01 38.24 8.88
CA SER A 556 34.87 39.42 8.64
C SER A 556 34.92 39.95 7.20
N ARG A 557 34.20 39.36 6.24
CA ARG A 557 34.05 39.93 4.88
C ARG A 557 32.69 39.59 4.28
N LEU A 558 31.67 40.32 4.71
CA LEU A 558 30.39 40.39 3.99
C LEU A 558 30.64 41.01 2.60
N PRO A 559 30.26 40.35 1.50
CA PRO A 559 30.12 41.02 0.21
C PRO A 559 29.01 42.07 0.32
N PRO A 560 29.12 43.23 -0.37
CA PRO A 560 28.04 44.20 -0.40
C PRO A 560 26.80 43.55 -1.01
N LEU A 561 25.69 43.59 -0.27
CA LEU A 561 24.34 43.21 -0.70
C LEU A 561 24.01 43.88 -2.04
N LYS A 562 24.27 43.18 -3.15
CA LYS A 562 23.67 43.45 -4.46
C LYS A 562 22.50 42.48 -4.64
N ALA A 563 21.36 42.77 -4.03
CA ALA A 563 20.04 42.29 -4.46
C ALA A 563 18.95 42.73 -3.47
N ALA A 564 18.59 44.01 -3.50
CA ALA A 564 17.25 44.43 -3.08
C ALA A 564 16.33 44.69 -4.30
N VAL A 565 16.81 44.41 -5.51
CA VAL A 565 16.10 44.66 -6.78
C VAL A 565 15.32 43.42 -7.26
N THR A 566 15.70 42.21 -6.85
CA THR A 566 15.12 40.97 -7.40
C THR A 566 13.76 40.58 -6.81
N LEU A 567 13.45 40.95 -5.56
CA LEU A 567 12.12 40.71 -4.99
C LEU A 567 11.03 41.56 -5.66
N GLN A 568 11.38 42.73 -6.18
CA GLN A 568 10.45 43.58 -6.93
C GLN A 568 10.20 43.02 -8.34
N ASP A 569 11.24 42.50 -8.99
CA ASP A 569 11.13 41.82 -10.29
C ASP A 569 10.35 40.50 -10.20
N GLU A 570 10.49 39.75 -9.10
CA GLU A 570 9.69 38.54 -8.83
C GLU A 570 8.22 38.86 -8.52
N LEU A 571 7.96 39.94 -7.78
CA LEU A 571 6.60 40.44 -7.53
C LEU A 571 5.92 40.91 -8.83
N ASP A 572 6.66 41.57 -9.72
CA ASP A 572 6.14 42.05 -11.01
C ASP A 572 5.98 40.91 -12.03
N ASN A 573 6.78 39.84 -11.95
CA ASN A 573 6.55 38.60 -12.72
C ASN A 573 5.30 37.85 -12.25
N LEU A 574 5.06 37.77 -10.93
CA LEU A 574 3.83 37.18 -10.39
C LEU A 574 2.58 37.99 -10.77
N LYS A 575 2.66 39.33 -10.78
CA LYS A 575 1.57 40.18 -11.27
C LYS A 575 1.28 40.00 -12.76
N ARG A 576 2.32 39.82 -13.60
CA ARG A 576 2.15 39.52 -15.04
C ARG A 576 1.54 38.14 -15.29
N MET A 577 1.87 37.14 -14.48
CA MET A 577 1.26 35.80 -14.54
C MET A 577 -0.22 35.81 -14.17
N ILE A 578 -0.62 36.64 -13.20
CA ILE A 578 -2.04 36.79 -12.81
C ILE A 578 -2.83 37.56 -13.88
N GLN A 579 -2.20 38.52 -14.57
CA GLN A 579 -2.84 39.29 -15.65
C GLN A 579 -2.89 38.56 -17.01
N SER A 580 -2.18 37.44 -17.19
CA SER A 580 -2.18 36.64 -18.43
C SER A 580 -3.08 35.40 -18.40
N MET A 581 -3.81 35.16 -17.30
CA MET A 581 -4.87 34.15 -17.29
C MET A 581 -6.08 34.66 -18.11
N PRO A 582 -6.54 33.94 -19.14
CA PRO A 582 -7.73 34.32 -19.88
C PRO A 582 -8.96 34.19 -18.99
N ALA A 583 -9.61 35.32 -18.71
CA ALA A 583 -10.94 35.38 -18.14
C ALA A 583 -11.96 34.91 -19.18
N ASP A 584 -12.19 33.60 -19.28
CA ASP A 584 -13.34 33.06 -20.01
C ASP A 584 -14.54 32.94 -19.05
N SER A 585 -15.23 34.07 -18.91
CA SER A 585 -16.55 34.15 -18.29
C SER A 585 -17.62 33.69 -19.30
N GLY A 586 -17.84 32.38 -19.36
CA GLY A 586 -19.00 31.78 -20.00
C GLY A 586 -20.23 31.85 -19.10
N GLN A 587 -21.10 32.83 -19.36
CA GLN A 587 -22.42 33.01 -18.78
C GLN A 587 -23.27 31.73 -18.84
N ALA A 588 -23.68 31.21 -17.68
CA ALA A 588 -24.85 30.34 -17.57
C ALA A 588 -25.93 31.04 -16.73
N LYS A 589 -26.99 31.45 -17.44
CA LYS A 589 -28.20 32.07 -16.94
C LYS A 589 -28.83 31.26 -15.81
N LEU A 590 -28.99 31.89 -14.65
CA LEU A 590 -29.95 31.48 -13.63
C LEU A 590 -31.38 31.80 -14.12
N PRO A 591 -32.34 30.87 -14.11
CA PRO A 591 -33.74 31.23 -14.18
C PRO A 591 -34.21 31.68 -12.79
N VAL A 592 -34.67 32.93 -12.74
CA VAL A 592 -35.47 33.50 -11.65
C VAL A 592 -36.77 32.70 -11.54
N VAL A 593 -37.03 32.08 -10.39
CA VAL A 593 -38.38 31.65 -9.99
C VAL A 593 -38.67 32.09 -8.55
N ASN A 594 -39.59 33.03 -8.50
CA ASN A 594 -40.48 33.49 -7.43
C ASN A 594 -40.60 32.64 -6.14
N PRO A 595 -40.57 33.25 -4.94
CA PRO A 595 -40.92 32.58 -3.69
C PRO A 595 -42.41 32.75 -3.39
N ALA A 596 -43.19 31.69 -3.56
CA ALA A 596 -44.58 31.68 -3.11
C ALA A 596 -44.98 30.29 -2.58
N SER A 597 -45.16 30.27 -1.25
CA SER A 597 -46.27 29.60 -0.56
C SER A 597 -46.22 28.09 -0.31
N ARG A 598 -46.70 27.76 0.90
CA ARG A 598 -47.19 26.48 1.44
C ARG A 598 -46.11 25.57 2.03
N SER A 599 -45.96 25.49 3.35
CA SER A 599 -46.89 25.01 4.39
C SER A 599 -47.20 23.51 4.28
N TYR A 600 -47.05 22.86 5.44
CA TYR A 600 -47.70 21.64 5.91
C TYR A 600 -47.04 20.27 5.69
N ASN A 601 -46.90 19.62 6.86
CA ASN A 601 -47.12 18.22 7.18
C ASN A 601 -46.05 17.15 6.96
N ALA A 602 -45.38 16.84 8.07
CA ALA A 602 -45.44 15.54 8.74
C ALA A 602 -46.26 14.41 8.07
N SER A 603 -45.61 13.28 7.82
CA SER A 603 -46.04 11.87 8.00
C SER A 603 -44.87 11.00 7.52
N ARG A 604 -44.17 10.21 8.35
CA ARG A 604 -44.56 8.91 8.94
C ARG A 604 -44.85 7.83 7.88
N VAL A 605 -44.32 6.63 8.16
CA VAL A 605 -44.44 5.33 7.44
C VAL A 605 -43.34 5.16 6.36
N GLY A 606 -42.55 4.09 6.29
CA GLY A 606 -42.48 2.83 7.04
C GLY A 606 -41.80 1.76 6.17
N LEU A 607 -41.09 0.84 6.85
CA LEU A 607 -40.93 -0.58 6.51
C LEU A 607 -40.17 -1.03 5.23
N THR A 608 -39.07 -1.74 5.50
CA THR A 608 -38.61 -3.02 4.93
C THR A 608 -38.38 -3.17 3.42
N ARG A 609 -37.13 -3.50 3.08
CA ARG A 609 -36.79 -4.88 2.70
C ARG A 609 -35.39 -5.23 3.17
#